data_AF-A0A949LLU6-F1
#
_entry.id   AF-A0A949LLU6-F1
#
_cell.length_a   1.000
_cell.length_b   1.000
_cell.length_c   1.000
_cell.angle_alpha   90.00
_cell.angle_beta   90.00
_cell.angle_gamma   90.00
#
_symmetry.space_group_name_H-M   'P 1'
#
loop_
_entity.id
_entity.type
_entity.pdbx_description
1 polymer ?
#
loop_
_entity_poly.entity_id
_entity_poly.type
_entity_poly.pdbx_seq_one_letter_code
_entity_poly.pdbx_strand_id
1 'polypeptide(L)'
;MQTVEEMIAEATARTKAAIQEAADAVAKYDVVRSIPEHPGWIVMHNVLLERAKIQREQCQDILDRILSVGRTESLEIQFREARAWLLGLETAIQLWTWIRDRALEGKNILDNSARLALDSQQNGQGPEQ
;
A
#
# COMPACT_ATOMS: atom_id res chain seq x y z
N MET A 1 46.93 10.05 24.81
CA MET A 1 46.40 11.41 24.54
C MET A 1 46.18 11.46 23.04
N GLN A 2 44.93 11.44 22.59
CA GLN A 2 44.63 11.52 21.14
C GLN A 2 45.06 12.89 20.62
N THR A 3 45.63 12.91 19.43
CA THR A 3 45.97 14.14 18.72
C THR A 3 44.69 14.83 18.20
N VAL A 4 44.75 16.14 18.01
CA VAL A 4 43.63 16.92 17.46
C VAL A 4 43.21 16.40 16.08
N GLU A 5 44.16 15.93 15.27
CA GLU A 5 43.89 15.33 13.96
C GLU A 5 43.11 14.01 14.07
N GLU A 6 43.45 13.15 15.03
CA GLU A 6 42.70 11.92 15.31
C GLU A 6 41.27 12.22 15.77
N MET A 7 41.08 13.24 16.61
CA MET A 7 39.75 13.67 17.06
C MET A 7 38.89 14.20 15.90
N ILE A 8 39.47 14.99 15.00
CA ILE A 8 38.78 15.51 13.81
C ILE A 8 38.42 14.38 12.84
N ALA A 9 39.33 13.43 12.61
CA ALA A 9 39.09 12.27 11.76
C ALA A 9 37.96 11.40 12.31
N GLU A 10 37.95 11.14 13.62
CA GLU A 10 36.92 10.35 14.31
C GLU A 10 35.55 11.05 14.31
N ALA A 11 35.52 12.38 14.51
CA ALA A 11 34.29 13.17 14.39
C ALA A 11 33.74 13.12 12.96
N THR A 12 34.61 13.29 11.96
CA THR A 12 34.24 13.24 10.54
C THR A 12 33.69 11.87 10.14
N ALA A 13 34.31 10.78 10.61
CA ALA A 13 33.85 9.42 10.36
C ALA A 13 32.46 9.17 10.97
N ARG A 14 32.22 9.63 12.21
CA ARG A 14 30.91 9.54 12.87
C ARG A 14 29.83 10.31 12.12
N THR A 15 30.13 11.53 11.68
CA THR A 15 29.17 12.33 10.89
C THR A 15 28.85 11.65 9.56
N LYS A 16 29.84 11.09 8.86
CA LYS A 16 29.60 10.34 7.61
C LYS A 16 28.74 9.10 7.82
N ALA A 17 28.99 8.34 8.90
CA ALA A 17 28.19 7.16 9.24
C ALA A 17 26.73 7.54 9.53
N ALA A 18 26.50 8.61 10.30
CA ALA A 18 25.16 9.11 10.59
C ALA A 18 24.42 9.60 9.32
N ILE A 19 25.13 10.28 8.41
CA ILE A 19 24.57 10.69 7.11
C ILE A 19 24.19 9.48 6.26
N GLN A 20 25.03 8.44 6.22
CA GLN A 20 24.74 7.23 5.47
C GLN A 20 23.55 6.47 6.07
N GLU A 21 23.47 6.35 7.40
CA GLU A 21 22.35 5.74 8.09
C GLU A 21 21.03 6.49 7.83
N ALA A 22 21.08 7.83 7.82
CA ALA A 22 19.94 8.65 7.43
C ALA A 22 19.58 8.45 5.95
N ALA A 23 20.56 8.38 5.04
CA ALA A 23 20.33 8.13 3.62
C ALA A 23 19.71 6.74 3.37
N ASP A 24 20.17 5.70 4.06
CA ASP A 24 19.63 4.34 3.97
C ASP A 24 18.22 4.26 4.54
N ALA A 25 17.94 5.00 5.61
CA ALA A 25 16.59 5.14 6.16
C ALA A 25 15.67 5.81 5.14
N VAL A 26 16.08 6.95 4.56
CA VAL A 26 15.35 7.68 3.50
C VAL A 26 15.09 6.78 2.29
N ALA A 27 16.07 6.00 1.84
CA ALA A 27 15.90 5.09 0.70
C ALA A 27 14.85 4.00 0.98
N LYS A 28 14.80 3.44 2.20
CA LYS A 28 13.73 2.52 2.61
C LYS A 28 12.36 3.22 2.62
N TYR A 29 12.31 4.47 3.05
CA TYR A 29 11.08 5.27 3.03
C TYR A 29 10.61 5.56 1.61
N ASP A 30 11.49 5.85 0.65
CA ASP A 30 11.12 6.11 -0.74
C ASP A 30 10.50 4.88 -1.42
N VAL A 31 11.03 3.69 -1.14
CA VAL A 31 10.41 2.43 -1.59
C VAL A 31 8.98 2.34 -1.04
N VAL A 32 8.78 2.55 0.25
CA VAL A 32 7.45 2.53 0.89
C VAL A 32 6.52 3.61 0.32
N ARG A 33 7.05 4.80 0.06
CA ARG A 33 6.34 5.95 -0.51
C ARG A 33 5.84 5.71 -1.94
N SER A 34 6.52 4.82 -2.69
CA SER A 34 6.13 4.43 -4.05
C SER A 34 5.12 3.29 -4.11
N ILE A 35 5.00 2.48 -3.04
CA ILE A 35 4.11 1.31 -3.01
C ILE A 35 2.66 1.67 -3.39
N PRO A 36 2.01 2.71 -2.84
CA PRO A 36 0.60 3.03 -3.16
C PRO A 36 0.35 3.44 -4.62
N GLU A 37 1.40 3.88 -5.31
CA GLU A 37 1.40 4.33 -6.72
C GLU A 37 1.82 3.22 -7.67
N HIS A 38 2.26 2.08 -7.15
CA HIS A 38 2.70 0.96 -7.97
C HIS A 38 1.57 0.50 -8.91
N PRO A 39 1.81 0.37 -10.22
CA PRO A 39 0.77 0.06 -11.21
C PRO A 39 0.08 -1.28 -10.95
N GLY A 40 0.76 -2.19 -10.24
CA GLY A 40 0.19 -3.46 -9.77
C GLY A 40 -1.10 -3.32 -8.94
N TRP A 41 -1.31 -2.19 -8.25
CA TRP A 41 -2.58 -1.93 -7.54
C TRP A 41 -3.78 -1.90 -8.49
N ILE A 42 -3.64 -1.14 -9.58
CA ILE A 42 -4.70 -0.98 -10.59
C ILE A 42 -4.91 -2.29 -11.33
N VAL A 43 -3.82 -2.95 -11.73
CA VAL A 43 -3.87 -4.23 -12.44
C VAL A 43 -4.60 -5.28 -11.61
N MET A 44 -4.20 -5.48 -10.35
CA MET A 44 -4.83 -6.47 -9.47
C MET A 44 -6.28 -6.12 -9.17
N HIS A 45 -6.60 -4.84 -8.93
CA HIS A 45 -7.97 -4.40 -8.71
C HIS A 45 -8.88 -4.72 -9.90
N ASN A 46 -8.42 -4.45 -11.12
CA ASN A 46 -9.15 -4.77 -12.34
C ASN A 46 -9.31 -6.28 -12.54
N VAL A 47 -8.28 -7.08 -12.23
CA VAL A 47 -8.38 -8.55 -12.27
C VAL A 47 -9.43 -9.05 -11.29
N LEU A 48 -9.44 -8.54 -10.06
CA LEU A 48 -10.43 -8.93 -9.05
C LEU A 48 -11.85 -8.53 -9.48
N LEU A 49 -12.03 -7.33 -10.05
CA LEU A 49 -13.32 -6.87 -10.58
C LEU A 49 -13.82 -7.78 -11.71
N GLU A 50 -12.97 -8.13 -12.66
CA GLU A 50 -13.35 -9.00 -13.78
C GLU A 50 -13.71 -10.41 -13.28
N ARG A 51 -12.94 -10.95 -12.32
CA ARG A 51 -13.26 -12.24 -11.70
C ARG A 51 -14.60 -12.20 -10.94
N ALA A 52 -14.86 -11.12 -10.19
CA ALA A 52 -16.12 -10.94 -9.48
C ALA A 52 -17.31 -10.84 -10.45
N LYS A 53 -17.13 -10.18 -11.59
CA LYS A 53 -18.14 -10.11 -12.65
C LYS A 53 -18.47 -11.50 -13.19
N ILE A 54 -17.47 -12.28 -13.60
CA ILE A 54 -17.66 -13.65 -14.09
C ILE A 54 -18.38 -14.51 -13.04
N GLN A 55 -18.00 -14.40 -11.77
CA GLN A 55 -18.62 -15.18 -10.71
C GLN A 55 -20.08 -14.78 -10.45
N ARG A 56 -20.39 -13.48 -10.59
CA ARG A 56 -21.75 -12.96 -10.49
C ARG A 56 -22.64 -13.46 -11.63
N GLU A 57 -22.13 -13.49 -12.85
CA GLU A 57 -22.82 -14.07 -14.01
C GLU A 57 -23.12 -15.55 -13.76
N GLN A 58 -22.16 -16.33 -13.25
CA GLN A 58 -22.40 -17.74 -12.87
C GLN A 58 -23.47 -17.90 -11.79
N CYS A 59 -23.48 -17.03 -10.76
CA CYS A 59 -24.53 -17.04 -9.75
C CYS A 59 -25.92 -16.78 -10.37
N GLN A 60 -26.00 -15.84 -11.31
CA GLN A 60 -27.23 -15.49 -12.01
C GLN A 60 -27.71 -16.65 -12.89
N ASP A 61 -26.81 -17.28 -13.65
CA ASP A 61 -27.14 -18.42 -14.51
C ASP A 61 -27.71 -19.60 -13.70
N ILE A 62 -27.12 -19.89 -12.53
CA ILE A 62 -27.63 -20.95 -11.65
C ILE A 62 -29.00 -20.57 -11.08
N LEU A 63 -29.20 -19.30 -10.72
CA LEU A 63 -30.49 -18.81 -10.23
C LEU A 63 -31.58 -18.93 -11.30
N ASP A 64 -31.27 -18.56 -12.55
CA ASP A 64 -32.21 -18.65 -13.67
C ASP A 64 -32.56 -20.12 -13.98
N ARG A 65 -31.60 -21.04 -13.81
CA ARG A 65 -31.87 -22.50 -13.87
C ARG A 65 -32.81 -22.93 -12.75
N ILE A 66 -32.60 -22.49 -11.51
CA ILE A 66 -33.50 -22.78 -10.39
C ILE A 66 -34.92 -22.27 -10.68
N LEU A 67 -35.06 -21.08 -11.28
CA LEU A 67 -36.35 -20.51 -11.62
C LEU A 67 -37.06 -21.24 -12.77
N SER A 68 -36.30 -21.77 -13.73
CA SER A 68 -36.86 -22.45 -14.91
C SER A 68 -37.21 -23.91 -14.69
N VAL A 69 -36.37 -24.68 -14.01
CA VAL A 69 -36.57 -26.14 -13.81
C VAL A 69 -36.95 -26.51 -12.37
N GLY A 70 -37.04 -25.52 -11.48
CA GLY A 70 -37.31 -25.72 -10.06
C GLY A 70 -36.04 -25.95 -9.23
N ARG A 71 -36.22 -25.89 -7.90
CA ARG A 71 -35.13 -26.12 -6.95
C ARG A 71 -34.79 -27.60 -6.90
N THR A 72 -33.52 -27.91 -7.11
CA THR A 72 -32.93 -29.23 -6.85
C THR A 72 -31.76 -29.06 -5.89
N GLU A 73 -31.49 -30.07 -5.08
CA GLU A 73 -30.38 -30.05 -4.12
C GLU A 73 -29.03 -29.75 -4.81
N SER A 74 -28.81 -30.31 -6.00
CA SER A 74 -27.60 -30.06 -6.80
C SER A 74 -27.46 -28.58 -7.20
N LEU A 75 -28.55 -27.93 -7.64
CA LEU A 75 -28.51 -26.51 -7.99
C LEU A 75 -28.33 -25.61 -6.76
N GLU A 76 -28.91 -25.98 -5.62
CA GLU A 76 -28.72 -25.24 -4.36
C GLU A 76 -27.29 -25.33 -3.83
N ILE A 77 -26.61 -26.46 -4.01
CA ILE A 77 -25.18 -26.60 -3.70
C ILE A 77 -24.35 -25.72 -4.64
N GLN A 78 -24.54 -25.86 -5.95
CA GLN A 78 -23.82 -25.05 -6.95
C GLN A 78 -23.99 -23.55 -6.70
N PHE A 79 -25.22 -23.11 -6.39
CA PHE A 79 -25.49 -21.69 -6.10
C PHE A 79 -24.76 -21.22 -4.83
N ARG A 80 -24.77 -22.03 -3.76
CA ARG A 80 -24.05 -21.70 -2.52
C ARG A 80 -22.55 -21.57 -2.74
N GLU A 81 -21.96 -22.49 -3.50
CA GLU A 81 -20.53 -22.45 -3.84
C GLU A 81 -20.19 -21.23 -4.69
N ALA A 82 -20.93 -20.98 -5.77
CA ALA A 82 -20.74 -19.81 -6.62
C ALA A 82 -20.86 -18.50 -5.82
N ARG A 83 -21.84 -18.43 -4.91
CA ARG A 83 -22.06 -17.27 -4.03
C ARG A 83 -20.93 -17.09 -3.02
N ALA A 84 -20.40 -18.17 -2.47
CA ALA A 84 -19.26 -18.10 -1.55
C ALA A 84 -18.01 -17.52 -2.25
N TRP A 85 -17.74 -17.95 -3.48
CA TRP A 85 -16.67 -17.40 -4.30
C TRP A 85 -16.88 -15.91 -4.61
N LEU A 86 -18.11 -15.50 -4.97
CA LEU A 86 -18.43 -14.10 -5.23
C LEU A 86 -18.18 -13.23 -4.00
N LEU A 87 -18.67 -13.66 -2.83
CA LEU A 87 -18.46 -12.95 -1.56
C LEU A 87 -16.98 -12.84 -1.19
N GLY A 88 -16.19 -13.90 -1.44
CA GLY A 88 -14.75 -13.89 -1.25
C GLY A 88 -14.06 -12.83 -2.12
N LEU A 89 -14.44 -12.73 -3.39
CA LEU A 89 -13.90 -11.73 -4.32
C LEU A 89 -14.31 -10.30 -3.93
N GLU A 90 -15.57 -10.07 -3.56
CA GLU A 90 -16.05 -8.76 -3.10
C GLU A 90 -15.31 -8.30 -1.83
N THR A 91 -15.08 -9.21 -0.90
CA THR A 91 -14.28 -8.95 0.31
C THR A 91 -12.83 -8.63 -0.05
N ALA A 92 -12.22 -9.39 -0.96
CA ALA A 92 -10.85 -9.15 -1.41
C ALA A 92 -10.70 -7.77 -2.07
N ILE A 93 -11.66 -7.34 -2.88
CA ILE A 93 -11.69 -6.00 -3.49
C ILE A 93 -11.73 -4.91 -2.41
N GLN A 94 -12.61 -5.05 -1.41
CA GLN A 94 -12.72 -4.09 -0.32
C GLN A 94 -11.42 -3.98 0.48
N LEU A 95 -10.82 -5.12 0.83
CA LEU A 95 -9.55 -5.15 1.55
C LEU A 95 -8.42 -4.54 0.71
N TRP A 96 -8.35 -4.86 -0.58
CA TRP A 96 -7.35 -4.31 -1.50
C TRP A 96 -7.43 -2.78 -1.58
N THR A 97 -8.64 -2.24 -1.73
CA THR A 97 -8.89 -0.79 -1.74
C THR A 97 -8.52 -0.17 -0.38
N TRP A 98 -8.95 -0.77 0.73
CA TRP A 98 -8.66 -0.26 2.07
C TRP A 98 -7.16 -0.20 2.36
N ILE A 99 -6.38 -1.24 1.99
CA ILE A 99 -4.92 -1.24 2.18
C ILE A 99 -4.29 -0.10 1.38
N ARG A 100 -4.73 0.10 0.12
CA ARG A 100 -4.21 1.18 -0.73
C ARG A 100 -4.51 2.55 -0.13
N ASP A 101 -5.73 2.78 0.35
CA ASP A 101 -6.12 4.05 0.97
C ASP A 101 -5.28 4.35 2.23
N ARG A 102 -5.02 3.34 3.06
CA ARG A 102 -4.14 3.47 4.23
C ARG A 102 -2.70 3.77 3.85
N ALA A 103 -2.22 3.16 2.77
CA ALA A 103 -0.88 3.41 2.27
C ALA A 103 -0.75 4.84 1.71
N LEU A 104 -1.79 5.35 1.03
CA LEU A 104 -1.86 6.74 0.57
C LEU A 104 -1.94 7.75 1.73
N GLU A 105 -2.72 7.45 2.76
CA GLU A 105 -2.77 8.26 3.99
C GLU A 105 -1.39 8.32 4.66
N GLY A 106 -0.74 7.17 4.85
CA GLY A 106 0.61 7.09 5.40
C GLY A 106 1.64 7.89 4.58
N LYS A 107 1.56 7.78 3.25
CA LYS A 107 2.37 8.62 2.34
C LYS A 107 2.13 10.10 2.61
N ASN A 108 0.89 10.56 2.60
CA ASN A 108 0.58 11.98 2.81
C ASN A 108 1.09 12.53 4.15
N ILE A 109 1.06 11.73 5.22
CA ILE A 109 1.61 12.10 6.54
C ILE A 109 3.13 12.26 6.46
N LEU A 110 3.83 11.33 5.80
CA LEU A 110 5.29 11.39 5.62
C LEU A 110 5.69 12.60 4.75
N ASP A 111 4.98 12.82 3.65
CA ASP A 111 5.19 13.94 2.72
C ASP A 111 5.06 15.29 3.43
N ASN A 112 4.01 15.44 4.26
CA ASN A 112 3.80 16.64 5.06
C ASN A 112 4.87 16.84 6.13
N SER A 113 5.27 15.77 6.82
CA SER A 113 6.33 15.82 7.84
C SER A 113 7.67 16.24 7.24
N ALA A 114 8.04 15.67 6.08
CA ALA A 114 9.24 16.03 5.35
C ALA A 114 9.23 17.51 4.92
N ARG A 115 8.10 18.00 4.42
CA ARG A 115 7.93 19.42 4.06
C ARG A 115 8.13 20.35 5.26
N LEU A 116 7.49 20.05 6.39
CA LEU A 116 7.60 20.87 7.62
C LEU A 116 9.04 20.89 8.17
N ALA A 117 9.77 19.78 8.06
CA ALA A 117 11.18 19.72 8.46
C ALA A 117 12.07 20.61 7.58
N LEU A 118 11.85 20.62 6.26
CA LEU A 118 12.55 21.51 5.32
C LEU A 118 12.25 22.98 5.59
N ASP A 119 10.98 23.34 5.80
CA ASP A 119 10.55 24.71 6.11
C ASP A 119 11.18 25.20 7.43
N SER A 120 11.32 24.31 8.43
CA SER A 120 11.94 24.63 9.72
C SER A 120 13.45 24.83 9.62
N GLN A 121 14.15 24.08 8.75
CA GLN A 121 15.58 24.28 8.48
C GLN A 121 15.85 25.58 7.72
N GLN A 122 14.97 25.97 6.80
CA GLN A 122 15.09 27.23 6.06
C GLN A 122 14.78 28.45 6.96
N ASN A 123 13.80 28.35 7.86
CA ASN A 123 13.47 29.44 8.79
C ASN A 123 14.40 29.52 10.01
N GLY A 124 15.11 28.44 10.35
CA GLY A 124 16.16 28.41 11.38
C GLY A 124 17.50 29.02 10.94
N GLN A 125 17.66 29.33 9.64
CA GLN A 125 18.81 30.04 9.06
C GLN A 125 18.49 31.53 8.79
N GLY A 126 17.62 32.14 9.59
CA GLY A 126 17.50 33.60 9.64
C GLY A 126 18.84 34.22 10.08
N PRO A 127 19.27 35.35 9.49
CA PRO A 127 20.65 35.81 9.55
C PRO A 127 21.07 36.04 11.01
N GLU A 128 22.13 35.35 11.42
CA GLU A 128 22.90 35.73 12.61
C GLU A 128 23.29 37.21 12.44
N GLN A 129 22.67 38.08 13.23
CA GLN A 129 23.09 39.46 13.44
C GLN A 129 24.18 39.51 14.51
#